data_AF-A0A094ZI04-F1
#
_entry.id   AF-A0A094ZI04-F1
#
_cell.length_a   1.000
_cell.length_b   1.000
_cell.length_c   1.000
_cell.angle_alpha   90.00
_cell.angle_beta   90.00
_cell.angle_gamma   90.00
#
_symmetry.space_group_name_H-M   'P 1'
#
loop_
_entity.id
_entity.type
_entity.pdbx_description
1 polymer ?
#
loop_
_entity_poly.entity_id
_entity_poly.type
_entity_poly.pdbx_seq_one_letter_code
_entity_poly.pdbx_strand_id
1 'polypeptide(L)' 'MKSDLLLWAQLFNQSSNDLLPEQLTDGLLLNTIFGIIDERIDPDGRLCKTVTCVKDRLMNWKIIIQNLRNYYLKRGEL' A
#
# COMPACT_ATOMS: atom_id res chain seq x y z
N MET A 1 22.40 -0.04 -5.64
CA MET A 1 21.96 -1.18 -4.81
C MET A 1 20.45 -1.06 -4.67
N LYS A 2 19.65 -2.02 -5.16
CA LYS A 2 18.19 -1.98 -4.95
C LYS A 2 17.92 -2.21 -3.45
N SER A 3 16.99 -1.45 -2.87
CA SER A 3 16.57 -1.64 -1.48
C SER A 3 15.92 -3.02 -1.32
N ASP A 4 16.22 -3.73 -0.23
CA ASP A 4 15.59 -5.02 0.08
C ASP A 4 14.06 -4.91 0.16
N LEU A 5 13.56 -3.75 0.60
CA LEU A 5 12.11 -3.46 0.63
C LEU A 5 11.52 -3.32 -0.77
N LEU A 6 12.28 -2.80 -1.73
CA LEU A 6 11.85 -2.70 -3.12
C LEU A 6 11.81 -4.09 -3.77
N LEU A 7 12.80 -4.93 -3.47
CA LEU A 7 12.82 -6.33 -3.90
C LEU A 7 11.66 -7.13 -3.29
N TRP A 8 11.35 -6.91 -2.01
CA TRP A 8 10.19 -7.52 -1.37
C TRP A 8 8.88 -7.06 -2.02
N ALA A 9 8.72 -5.76 -2.29
CA ALA A 9 7.53 -5.22 -2.94
C ALA A 9 7.35 -5.75 -4.38
N GLN A 10 8.45 -6.05 -5.10
CA GLN A 10 8.42 -6.68 -6.42
C GLN A 10 7.67 -8.01 -6.41
N LEU A 11 7.73 -8.78 -5.32
CA LEU A 11 7.08 -10.09 -5.22
C LEU A 11 5.55 -10.02 -5.38
N PHE A 12 4.97 -8.84 -5.17
CA PHE A 12 3.53 -8.59 -5.28
C PHE A 12 3.15 -7.84 -6.56
N ASN A 13 4.13 -7.38 -7.32
CA ASN A 13 3.89 -6.73 -8.60
C ASN A 13 3.54 -7.80 -9.64
N GLN A 14 2.32 -7.74 -10.18
CA GLN A 14 1.86 -8.68 -11.21
C GLN A 14 2.48 -8.41 -12.59
N SER A 15 3.16 -7.26 -12.76
CA SER A 15 3.87 -6.95 -14.00
C SER A 15 5.19 -7.71 -14.08
N SER A 16 5.54 -8.13 -15.30
CA SER A 16 6.87 -8.69 -15.61
C SER A 16 8.00 -7.66 -15.56
N ASN A 17 7.67 -6.37 -15.38
CA ASN A 17 8.65 -5.29 -15.33
C ASN A 17 9.19 -5.09 -13.92
N ASP A 18 10.44 -4.63 -13.86
CA ASP A 18 11.04 -4.13 -12.63
C ASP A 18 10.22 -2.98 -12.04
N LEU A 19 9.93 -3.08 -10.75
CA LEU A 19 9.26 -2.08 -9.94
C LEU A 19 10.23 -0.93 -9.71
N LEU A 20 9.79 0.26 -10.12
CA LEU A 20 10.51 1.49 -9.91
C LEU A 20 10.03 2.18 -8.62
N PRO A 21 10.91 2.87 -7.87
CA PRO A 21 10.53 3.56 -6.63
C PRO A 21 9.35 4.53 -6.79
N GLU A 22 9.20 5.14 -7.95
CA GLU A 22 8.12 6.08 -8.28
C GLU A 22 6.73 5.43 -8.18
N GLN A 23 6.65 4.13 -8.46
CA GLN A 23 5.42 3.34 -8.39
C GLN A 23 4.98 3.03 -6.95
N LEU A 24 5.80 3.36 -5.94
CA LEU A 24 5.44 3.25 -4.52
C LEU A 24 4.90 4.58 -3.96
N THR A 25 4.94 5.67 -4.72
CA THR A 25 4.72 7.02 -4.17
C THR A 25 3.26 7.36 -3.92
N ASP A 26 2.32 6.66 -4.56
CA ASP A 26 0.90 6.95 -4.49
C ASP A 26 0.11 6.07 -3.50
N GLY A 27 0.80 5.09 -2.90
CA GLY A 27 0.23 4.15 -1.94
C GLY A 27 -0.64 3.04 -2.54
N LEU A 28 -0.91 3.03 -3.85
CA LEU A 28 -1.80 2.04 -4.46
C LEU A 28 -1.21 0.63 -4.37
N LEU A 29 0.07 0.47 -4.74
CA LEU A 29 0.73 -0.83 -4.66
C LEU A 29 0.80 -1.35 -3.23
N LEU A 30 1.12 -0.48 -2.26
CA LEU A 30 1.14 -0.88 -0.85
C LEU A 30 -0.25 -1.32 -0.38
N ASN A 31 -1.31 -0.61 -0.77
CA ASN A 31 -2.67 -1.03 -0.47
C ASN A 31 -2.99 -2.41 -1.06
N THR A 32 -2.58 -2.69 -2.29
CA THR A 32 -2.71 -4.03 -2.91
C THR A 32 -1.94 -5.10 -2.12
N ILE A 33 -0.70 -4.82 -1.72
CA ILE A 33 0.11 -5.74 -0.91
C ILE A 33 -0.58 -6.04 0.41
N PHE A 34 -1.04 -5.00 1.11
CA PHE A 34 -1.80 -5.18 2.33
C PHE A 34 -3.01 -6.09 2.08
N GLY A 35 -3.68 -5.97 0.93
CA GLY A 35 -4.92 -6.70 0.65
C GLY A 35 -4.71 -8.18 0.45
N ILE A 36 -3.52 -8.54 -0.04
CA ILE A 36 -3.05 -9.91 -0.14
C ILE A 36 -2.71 -10.47 1.25
N ILE A 37 -2.20 -9.63 2.17
CA ILE A 37 -1.79 -10.04 3.53
C ILE A 37 -3.00 -10.18 4.47
N ASP A 38 -3.96 -9.25 4.37
CA ASP A 38 -5.15 -9.19 5.21
C ASP A 38 -6.29 -8.58 4.38
N GLU A 39 -7.30 -9.38 4.04
CA GLU A 39 -8.40 -9.01 3.12
C GLU A 39 -9.31 -7.88 3.63
N ARG A 40 -9.05 -7.32 4.83
CA ARG A 40 -9.86 -6.28 5.48
C ARG A 40 -9.55 -4.87 4.99
N ILE A 41 -9.37 -4.68 3.68
CA ILE A 41 -8.81 -3.44 3.14
C ILE A 41 -9.89 -2.54 2.61
N ASP A 42 -9.95 -1.36 3.23
CA ASP A 42 -10.76 -0.24 2.78
C ASP A 42 -12.20 -0.66 2.44
N PRO A 43 -12.97 -1.17 3.43
CA PRO A 43 -14.35 -1.59 3.21
C PRO A 43 -15.24 -0.46 2.67
N ASP A 44 -14.79 0.78 2.84
CA ASP A 44 -15.52 2.00 2.48
C ASP A 44 -15.09 2.59 1.13
N GLY A 45 -14.11 2.00 0.42
CA GLY A 45 -13.64 2.47 -0.88
C GLY A 45 -13.07 3.90 -0.87
N ARG A 46 -12.43 4.30 0.24
CA ARG A 46 -11.91 5.67 0.45
C ARG A 46 -10.61 5.93 -0.30
N LEU A 47 -9.91 4.90 -0.79
CA LEU A 47 -8.66 5.03 -1.52
C LEU A 47 -8.89 5.67 -2.91
N CYS A 48 -8.13 6.72 -3.22
CA CYS A 48 -8.17 7.36 -4.53
C CYS A 48 -7.43 6.50 -5.56
N LYS A 49 -8.17 5.87 -6.49
CA LYS A 49 -7.62 4.99 -7.53
C LYS A 49 -6.93 5.73 -8.69
N THR A 50 -7.32 6.98 -8.93
CA THR A 50 -6.76 7.80 -10.01
C THR A 50 -6.05 9.00 -9.40
N VAL A 51 -4.77 8.80 -9.07
CA VAL A 51 -3.96 9.81 -8.39
C VAL A 51 -3.44 10.82 -9.40
N THR A 52 -3.89 12.07 -9.29
CA THR A 52 -3.52 13.14 -10.24
C THR A 52 -2.70 14.25 -9.57
N CYS A 53 -2.75 14.34 -8.24
CA CYS A 53 -2.05 15.40 -7.50
C CYS A 53 -1.45 14.92 -6.17
N VAL A 54 -0.65 15.79 -5.53
CA VAL A 54 -0.03 15.53 -4.22
C VAL A 54 -1.09 15.26 -3.15
N LYS A 55 -2.23 15.96 -3.19
CA LYS A 55 -3.32 15.78 -2.21
C LYS A 55 -3.87 14.35 -2.24
N ASP A 56 -4.03 13.76 -3.42
CA ASP A 56 -4.50 12.39 -3.58
C ASP A 56 -3.52 11.39 -2.96
N ARG A 57 -2.22 11.57 -3.23
CA ARG A 57 -1.16 10.75 -2.63
C ARG A 57 -1.19 10.80 -1.10
N LEU A 58 -1.25 12.01 -0.54
CA LEU A 58 -1.30 12.19 0.91
C LEU A 58 -2.54 11.55 1.55
N MET A 59 -3.69 11.60 0.87
CA MET A 59 -4.90 10.93 1.32
C MET A 59 -4.73 9.40 1.35
N ASN A 60 -4.19 8.82 0.27
CA ASN A 60 -3.94 7.37 0.21
C ASN A 60 -2.96 6.92 1.30
N TRP A 61 -1.86 7.66 1.51
CA TRP A 61 -0.90 7.37 2.57
C TRP A 61 -1.50 7.46 3.97
N LYS A 62 -2.38 8.43 4.21
CA LYS A 62 -3.11 8.53 5.48
C LYS A 62 -3.95 7.27 5.73
N ILE A 63 -4.65 6.77 4.73
CA ILE A 63 -5.47 5.55 4.83
C ILE A 63 -4.58 4.33 5.09
N ILE A 64 -3.48 4.16 4.35
CA ILE A 64 -2.56 3.03 4.50
C ILE A 64 -1.98 2.99 5.92
N ILE A 65 -1.51 4.12 6.44
CA ILE A 65 -0.96 4.21 7.80
C ILE A 65 -2.03 3.89 8.84
N GLN A 66 -3.27 4.34 8.65
CA GLN A 66 -4.39 4.01 9.54
C GLN A 66 -4.69 2.51 9.53
N ASN A 67 -4.74 1.89 8.35
CA ASN A 67 -4.98 0.45 8.22
C ASN A 67 -3.86 -0.37 8.87
N LEU A 68 -2.61 0.01 8.62
CA LEU A 68 -1.41 -0.53 9.27
C LEU A 68 -1.50 -0.47 10.80
N ARG A 69 -1.80 0.71 11.34
CA ARG A 69 -1.95 0.91 12.78
C ARG A 69 -3.05 0.02 13.34
N ASN A 70 -4.21 -0.01 12.69
CA ASN A 70 -5.36 -0.80 13.13
C ASN A 70 -5.07 -2.30 13.08
N TYR A 71 -4.33 -2.77 12.07
CA TYR A 71 -3.90 -4.16 11.95
C TYR A 71 -3.07 -4.60 13.17
N TYR A 72 -2.05 -3.81 13.53
CA TYR A 72 -1.20 -4.13 14.67
C TYR A 72 -1.93 -4.00 16.02
N LEU A 73 -2.80 -2.99 16.17
CA LEU A 73 -3.60 -2.85 17.39
C LEU A 73 -4.58 -4.01 17.58
N LYS A 74 -5.31 -4.41 16.54
CA LYS A 74 -6.26 -5.53 16.61
C LYS A 74 -5.57 -6.88 16.82
N ARG A 75 -4.36 -7.08 16.30
CA ARG A 75 -3.60 -8.32 16.49
C ARG A 75 -2.86 -8.38 17.83
N GLY A 76 -2.62 -7.24 18.49
CA GLY A 76 -2.06 -7.20 19.85
C GLY A 76 -3.08 -7.51 20.96
N GLU A 77 -4.36 -7.69 20.60
CA GLU A 77 -5.44 -8.09 21.50
C GLU A 77 -5.75 -9.61 21.44
N LEU A 78 -4.94 -10.38 20.70
CA LEU A 78 -4.95 -11.85 20.65
C LEU A 78 -3.77 -12.42 21.45
#